data_AF-A0AAD4WS34-F1
#
_entry.id   AF-A0AAD4WS34-F1
#
_cell.length_a   1.000
_cell.length_b   1.000
_cell.length_c   1.000
_cell.angle_alpha   90.00
_cell.angle_beta   90.00
_cell.angle_gamma   90.00
#
_symmetry.space_group_name_H-M   'P 1'
#
loop_
_entity.id
_entity.type
_entity.pdbx_description
1 polymer ?
#
loop_
_entity_poly.entity_id
_entity_poly.type
_entity_poly.pdbx_seq_one_letter_code
_entity_poly.pdbx_strand_id
1 'polypeptide(L)'
;MAGSSMSELRAPIFNGSNYDFWRIKMCTIFKSHKLWDLVENGYEQSVKKEEEEDLTAAQKLVVEDSIAKDAKALGLIQNAVSDDIFPRIALKESTKEAWEIL
;
A
#
# COMPACT_ATOMS: atom_id res chain seq x y z
N MET A 1 26.28 17.80 -11.91
CA MET A 1 24.81 17.89 -11.91
C MET A 1 24.33 17.51 -10.53
N ALA A 2 23.86 18.48 -9.74
CA ALA A 2 23.25 18.18 -8.45
C ALA A 2 21.90 17.54 -8.75
N GLY A 3 21.83 16.21 -8.71
CA GLY A 3 20.56 15.51 -8.67
C GLY A 3 19.87 15.95 -7.39
N SER A 4 18.85 16.79 -7.52
CA SER A 4 17.92 17.07 -6.43
C SER A 4 17.44 15.72 -5.93
N SER A 5 17.98 15.26 -4.80
CA SER A 5 17.35 14.21 -4.02
C SER A 5 16.01 14.80 -3.61
N MET A 6 14.97 14.52 -4.40
CA MET A 6 13.58 14.63 -3.96
C MET A 6 13.60 13.90 -2.62
N SER A 7 13.51 14.67 -1.54
CA SER A 7 13.66 14.11 -0.20
C SER A 7 12.60 13.02 -0.10
N GLU A 8 13.02 11.76 -0.16
CA GLU A 8 12.07 10.65 -0.10
C GLU A 8 11.23 10.89 1.14
N LEU A 9 9.92 10.98 0.97
CA LEU A 9 9.01 11.21 2.08
C LEU A 9 9.12 10.01 3.01
N ARG A 10 9.99 10.14 4.01
CA ARG A 10 10.23 9.07 4.96
C ARG A 10 8.96 8.85 5.76
N ALA A 11 8.44 7.64 5.68
CA ALA A 11 7.28 7.25 6.45
C ALA A 11 7.59 7.37 7.96
N PRO A 12 6.71 8.01 8.75
CA PRO A 12 6.85 7.99 10.20
C PRO A 12 6.60 6.57 10.72
N ILE A 13 7.25 6.19 11.82
CA ILE A 13 7.01 4.90 12.49
C ILE A 13 5.83 5.02 13.44
N PHE A 14 4.84 4.14 13.30
CA PHE A 14 3.70 4.00 14.20
C PHE A 14 3.99 2.99 15.31
N ASN A 15 3.89 3.44 16.55
CA ASN A 15 4.09 2.64 17.75
C ASN A 15 2.82 2.54 18.63
N GLY A 16 1.64 2.77 18.03
CA GLY A 16 0.37 2.83 18.76
C GLY A 16 0.01 4.20 19.32
N SER A 17 0.89 5.20 19.24
CA SER A 17 0.62 6.58 19.67
C SER A 17 0.51 7.55 18.49
N ASN A 18 -0.27 8.62 18.65
CA ASN A 18 -0.47 9.69 17.66
C ASN A 18 -0.91 9.18 16.28
N TYR A 19 -1.88 8.26 16.27
CA TYR A 19 -2.39 7.64 15.04
C TYR A 19 -2.80 8.68 13.98
N ASP A 20 -3.53 9.73 14.36
CA ASP A 20 -3.97 10.76 13.40
C ASP A 20 -2.80 11.41 12.65
N PHE A 21 -1.72 11.72 13.36
CA PHE A 21 -0.53 12.32 12.77
C PHE A 21 0.20 11.37 11.83
N TRP A 22 0.34 10.10 12.24
CA TRP A 22 0.91 9.06 11.40
C TRP A 22 0.06 8.86 10.14
N ARG A 23 -1.26 8.74 10.30
CA ARG A 23 -2.24 8.53 9.24
C ARG A 23 -2.18 9.66 8.21
N ILE A 24 -2.22 10.93 8.64
CA ILE A 24 -2.15 12.09 7.75
C ILE A 24 -0.86 12.07 6.89
N LYS A 25 0.28 11.72 7.50
CA LYS A 25 1.56 11.62 6.78
C LYS A 25 1.57 10.46 5.80
N MET A 26 1.10 9.29 6.20
CA MET A 26 0.97 8.13 5.32
C MET A 26 0.03 8.39 4.14
N CYS A 27 -1.12 9.04 4.37
CA CYS A 27 -2.03 9.47 3.31
C CYS A 27 -1.32 10.36 2.28
N THR A 28 -0.46 11.29 2.76
CA THR A 28 0.31 12.18 1.88
C THR A 28 1.31 11.39 1.03
N ILE A 29 2.00 10.43 1.63
CA ILE A 29 2.94 9.54 0.93
C ILE A 29 2.20 8.75 -0.14
N PHE A 30 1.10 8.07 0.20
CA PHE A 30 0.32 7.30 -0.77
C PHE A 30 -0.21 8.16 -1.92
N LYS A 31 -0.71 9.36 -1.64
CA LYS A 31 -1.17 10.30 -2.68
C LYS A 31 -0.03 10.73 -3.60
N SER A 32 1.17 11.01 -3.06
CA SER A 32 2.34 11.36 -3.87
C SER A 32 2.80 10.24 -4.80
N HIS A 33 2.58 8.98 -4.41
CA HIS A 33 2.90 7.79 -5.20
C HIS A 33 1.73 7.28 -6.06
N LYS A 34 0.57 7.95 -6.05
CA LYS A 34 -0.66 7.51 -6.71
C LYS A 34 -1.13 6.11 -6.26
N LEU A 35 -0.95 5.81 -4.97
CA LEU A 35 -1.30 4.54 -4.34
C LEU A 35 -2.56 4.64 -3.46
N TRP A 36 -3.07 5.84 -3.20
CA TRP A 36 -4.19 6.06 -2.27
C TRP A 36 -5.44 5.26 -2.62
N ASP A 37 -5.76 5.16 -3.92
CA ASP A 37 -6.92 4.42 -4.38
C ASP A 37 -6.89 2.94 -3.96
N LEU A 38 -5.71 2.31 -3.98
CA LEU A 38 -5.51 0.92 -3.54
C LEU A 38 -5.62 0.77 -2.03
N VAL A 39 -5.27 1.80 -1.27
CA VAL A 39 -5.39 1.81 0.20
C VAL A 39 -6.86 1.91 0.60
N GLU A 40 -7.63 2.77 -0.06
CA GLU A 40 -9.02 3.07 0.27
C GLU A 40 -9.99 2.01 -0.28
N ASN A 41 -9.86 1.70 -1.58
CA ASN A 41 -10.77 0.82 -2.28
C ASN A 41 -10.28 -0.64 -2.28
N GLY A 42 -8.98 -0.86 -2.13
CA GLY A 42 -8.36 -2.16 -2.40
C GLY A 42 -8.17 -2.36 -3.89
N TYR A 43 -7.40 -3.37 -4.28
CA TYR A 43 -7.46 -3.88 -5.64
C TYR A 43 -8.50 -5.01 -5.71
N GLU A 44 -9.20 -5.13 -6.83
CA GLU A 44 -10.19 -6.19 -7.05
C GLU A 44 -9.49 -7.55 -7.14
N GLN A 45 -9.27 -8.18 -5.98
CA GLN A 45 -8.76 -9.54 -5.88
C GLN A 45 -9.80 -10.57 -6.35
N SER A 46 -11.09 -10.19 -6.42
CA SER A 46 -12.21 -11.01 -6.90
C SER A 46 -12.15 -11.34 -8.39
N VAL A 47 -11.64 -10.44 -9.23
CA VAL A 47 -11.47 -10.67 -10.68
C VAL A 47 -10.47 -11.80 -10.96
N LYS A 48 -9.57 -12.11 -10.02
CA LYS A 48 -8.49 -13.08 -10.23
C LYS A 48 -8.88 -14.56 -10.14
N LYS A 49 -9.98 -14.93 -9.47
CA LYS A 49 -10.25 -16.37 -9.24
C LYS A 49 -11.23 -16.98 -10.22
N GLU A 50 -12.11 -16.18 -10.81
CA GLU A 50 -13.18 -16.68 -11.67
C GLU A 50 -13.01 -16.26 -13.14
N GLU A 51 -12.21 -15.22 -13.43
CA GLU A 51 -12.05 -14.69 -14.81
C GLU A 51 -10.64 -14.87 -15.39
N GLU A 52 -9.66 -15.42 -14.65
CA GLU A 52 -8.25 -15.51 -15.10
C GLU A 52 -8.07 -16.27 -16.44
N GLU A 53 -9.00 -17.17 -16.77
CA GLU A 53 -9.02 -17.91 -18.05
C GLU A 53 -9.63 -17.10 -19.23
N ASP A 54 -10.43 -16.06 -18.97
CA ASP A 54 -11.12 -15.22 -19.96
C ASP A 54 -10.56 -13.79 -20.09
N LEU A 55 -9.55 -13.42 -19.29
CA LEU A 55 -8.93 -12.09 -19.35
C LEU A 55 -8.15 -11.88 -20.65
N THR A 56 -8.44 -10.77 -21.34
CA THR A 56 -7.61 -10.31 -22.46
C THR A 56 -6.21 -9.92 -21.99
N ALA A 57 -5.21 -9.96 -22.87
CA ALA A 57 -3.82 -9.58 -22.55
C ALA A 57 -3.70 -8.17 -21.93
N ALA A 58 -4.54 -7.22 -22.36
CA ALA A 58 -4.56 -5.87 -21.80
C ALA A 58 -5.06 -5.85 -20.34
N GLN A 59 -6.05 -6.68 -20.00
CA GLN A 59 -6.57 -6.78 -18.63
C GLN A 59 -5.54 -7.44 -17.71
N LYS A 60 -4.82 -8.46 -18.19
CA LYS A 60 -3.76 -9.11 -17.42
C LYS A 60 -2.65 -8.13 -17.01
N LEU A 61 -2.23 -7.25 -17.93
CA LEU A 61 -1.24 -6.20 -17.62
C LEU A 61 -1.72 -5.21 -16.56
N VAL A 62 -3.00 -4.84 -16.58
CA VAL A 62 -3.60 -3.95 -15.58
C VAL A 62 -3.64 -4.61 -14.20
N VAL A 63 -3.94 -5.91 -14.15
CA VAL A 63 -3.93 -6.70 -12.92
C VAL A 63 -2.50 -6.79 -12.34
N GLU A 64 -1.50 -7.10 -13.16
CA GLU A 64 -0.10 -7.17 -12.73
C GLU A 64 0.41 -5.82 -12.18
N ASP A 65 0.07 -4.71 -12.84
CA ASP A 65 0.41 -3.37 -12.36
C ASP A 65 -0.28 -3.04 -11.02
N SER A 66 -1.54 -3.44 -10.85
CA SER A 66 -2.28 -3.24 -9.60
C SER A 66 -1.69 -4.05 -8.45
N ILE A 67 -1.26 -5.30 -8.71
CA ILE A 67 -0.53 -6.14 -7.74
C ILE A 67 0.78 -5.47 -7.32
N ALA A 68 1.57 -5.00 -8.29
CA ALA A 68 2.85 -4.38 -8.00
C ALA A 68 2.68 -3.11 -7.16
N LYS A 69 1.66 -2.30 -7.46
CA LYS A 69 1.33 -1.10 -6.69
C LYS A 69 0.79 -1.41 -5.30
N ASP A 70 -0.05 -2.44 -5.14
CA ASP A 70 -0.52 -2.88 -3.83
C ASP A 70 0.65 -3.38 -2.98
N ALA A 71 1.50 -4.27 -3.51
CA ALA A 71 2.70 -4.73 -2.80
C ALA A 71 3.61 -3.57 -2.38
N LYS A 72 3.76 -2.54 -3.23
CA LYS A 72 4.50 -1.32 -2.89
C LYS A 72 3.84 -0.55 -1.74
N ALA A 73 2.53 -0.41 -1.76
CA ALA A 73 1.80 0.31 -0.72
C ALA A 73 1.82 -0.44 0.61
N LEU A 74 1.65 -1.77 0.58
CA LEU A 74 1.79 -2.64 1.74
C LEU A 74 3.20 -2.55 2.35
N GLY A 75 4.24 -2.58 1.51
CA GLY A 75 5.63 -2.40 1.95
C GLY A 75 5.87 -1.05 2.63
N LEU A 76 5.21 0.03 2.19
CA LEU A 76 5.27 1.33 2.87
C LEU A 76 4.63 1.25 4.26
N ILE A 77 3.47 0.59 4.41
CA ILE A 77 2.84 0.39 5.72
C ILE A 77 3.75 -0.42 6.64
N GLN A 78 4.29 -1.54 6.15
CA GLN A 78 5.16 -2.43 6.91
C GLN A 78 6.43 -1.72 7.43
N ASN A 79 7.03 -0.85 6.62
CA ASN A 79 8.17 -0.02 7.04
C ASN A 79 7.79 1.16 7.94
N ALA A 80 6.50 1.50 8.01
CA ALA A 80 5.96 2.62 8.76
C ALA A 80 5.34 2.19 10.11
N VAL A 81 5.47 0.93 10.50
CA VAL A 81 5.02 0.42 11.79
C VAL A 81 6.21 -0.07 12.61
N SER A 82 6.08 -0.02 13.92
CA SER A 82 7.06 -0.60 14.85
C SER A 82 6.96 -2.13 14.89
N ASP A 83 8.00 -2.77 15.41
CA ASP A 83 8.05 -4.23 15.59
C ASP A 83 6.93 -4.75 16.52
N ASP A 84 6.42 -3.92 17.43
CA ASP A 84 5.28 -4.27 18.29
C ASP A 84 3.94 -4.28 17.54
N ILE A 85 3.81 -3.47 16.48
CA ILE A 85 2.59 -3.32 15.70
C ILE A 85 2.60 -4.22 14.46
N PHE A 86 3.78 -4.46 13.86
CA PHE A 86 3.93 -5.27 12.66
C PHE A 86 3.22 -6.64 12.72
N PRO A 87 3.30 -7.42 13.82
CA PRO A 87 2.61 -8.71 13.91
C PRO A 87 1.09 -8.64 13.69
N ARG A 88 0.46 -7.48 13.93
CA ARG A 88 -1.00 -7.28 13.76
C ARG A 88 -1.40 -7.25 12.28
N ILE A 89 -0.49 -6.82 11.41
CA ILE A 89 -0.70 -6.71 9.95
C ILE A 89 0.08 -7.76 9.15
N ALA A 90 0.95 -8.55 9.80
CA ALA A 90 1.87 -9.46 9.12
C ALA A 90 1.19 -10.54 8.27
N LEU A 91 -0.04 -10.93 8.61
CA LEU A 91 -0.84 -11.91 7.88
C LEU A 91 -1.74 -11.29 6.79
N LYS A 92 -1.62 -9.98 6.55
CA LYS A 92 -2.43 -9.29 5.55
C LYS A 92 -1.76 -9.28 4.19
N GLU A 93 -2.53 -9.72 3.19
CA GLU A 93 -2.07 -9.88 1.82
C GLU A 93 -2.40 -8.66 0.94
N SER A 94 -3.25 -7.75 1.43
CA SER A 94 -3.58 -6.50 0.74
C SER A 94 -3.27 -5.27 1.61
N THR A 95 -2.93 -4.18 0.95
CA THR A 95 -2.68 -2.89 1.61
C THR A 95 -3.91 -2.41 2.39
N LYS A 96 -5.10 -2.58 1.80
CA LYS A 96 -6.36 -2.19 2.41
C LYS A 96 -6.59 -2.90 3.75
N GLU A 97 -6.44 -4.22 3.77
CA GLU A 97 -6.62 -4.97 5.02
C GLU A 97 -5.61 -4.59 6.10
N ALA A 98 -4.35 -4.36 5.71
CA ALA A 98 -3.34 -3.89 6.65
C ALA A 98 -3.68 -2.49 7.18
N TRP A 99 -4.17 -1.59 6.33
CA TRP A 99 -4.54 -0.22 6.68
C TRP A 99 -5.73 -0.16 7.64
N GLU A 100 -6.77 -0.99 7.43
CA GLU A 100 -7.98 -1.02 8.27
C GLU A 100 -7.74 -1.59 9.68
N ILE A 101 -6.65 -2.34 9.89
CA ILE A 101 -6.28 -2.88 11.21
C ILE A 101 -5.56 -1.85 12.09
N LEU A 102 -4.85 -0.90 11.48
CA LEU A 102 -4.00 0.07 12.17
C LEU A 102 -4.82 1.26 12.68
#